data_AF-A0AA94EHR4-F1
#
_entry.id   AF-A0AA94EHR4-F1
#
_cell.length_a   1.000
_cell.length_b   1.000
_cell.length_c   1.000
_cell.angle_alpha   90.00
_cell.angle_beta   90.00
_cell.angle_gamma   90.00
#
_symmetry.space_group_name_H-M   'P 1'
#
loop_
_entity.id
_entity.type
_entity.pdbx_description
1 polymer ?
#
loop_
_entity_poly.entity_id
_entity_poly.type
_entity_poly.pdbx_seq_one_letter_code
_entity_poly.pdbx_strand_id
1 'polypeptide(L)'
;MNALIDFDQGLKHCDNQHRIYLAVLRQFLAQYQNGLNYDAMLQSPEHAQLELHTLKGLCATIGATHLSQLAATSFQHWTSISSADAQVELSNIAEELTALVQVLQDYLKSSNC
;
A
#
# COMPACT_ATOMS: atom_id res chain seq x y z
N MET A 1 -0.23 8.20 -18.25
CA MET A 1 -0.22 6.92 -17.50
C MET A 1 0.31 7.24 -16.11
N ASN A 2 -0.53 7.23 -15.08
CA ASN A 2 -0.02 7.26 -13.71
C ASN A 2 0.56 5.88 -13.43
N ALA A 3 1.88 5.79 -13.29
CA ALA A 3 2.50 4.55 -12.86
C ALA A 3 2.03 4.24 -11.42
N LEU A 4 1.71 2.97 -11.14
CA LEU A 4 1.32 2.52 -9.80
C LEU A 4 2.41 2.75 -8.76
N ILE A 5 3.66 2.85 -9.21
CA ILE A 5 4.84 3.07 -8.38
C ILE A 5 5.89 3.87 -9.15
N ASP A 6 6.56 4.78 -8.43
CA ASP A 6 7.75 5.48 -8.86
C ASP A 6 8.96 4.92 -8.08
N PHE A 7 9.70 4.01 -8.73
CA PHE A 7 10.85 3.36 -8.11
C PHE A 7 12.00 4.33 -7.80
N ASP A 8 12.17 5.39 -8.61
CA ASP A 8 13.22 6.38 -8.39
C ASP A 8 12.91 7.20 -7.13
N GLN A 9 11.66 7.60 -6.94
CA GLN A 9 11.23 8.28 -5.72
C GLN A 9 11.34 7.37 -4.50
N GLY A 10 10.93 6.10 -4.61
CA GLY A 10 11.09 5.13 -3.52
C GLY A 10 12.56 4.89 -3.13
N LEU A 11 13.44 4.80 -4.13
CA LEU A 11 14.87 4.64 -3.93
C LEU A 11 15.50 5.86 -3.24
N LYS A 12 15.05 7.07 -3.56
CA LYS A 12 15.49 8.30 -2.86
C LYS A 12 15.11 8.30 -1.39
N HIS A 13 13.94 7.77 -1.01
CA HIS A 13 13.57 7.60 0.41
C HIS A 13 14.45 6.59 1.16
N CYS A 14 15.20 5.77 0.43
CA CYS A 14 16.19 4.84 0.96
C CYS A 14 17.63 5.34 0.76
N ASP A 15 17.86 6.66 0.69
CA ASP A 15 19.16 7.29 0.48
C ASP A 15 19.91 6.77 -0.76
N ASN A 16 19.17 6.39 -1.80
CA ASN A 16 19.69 5.74 -3.02
C ASN A 16 20.39 4.39 -2.76
N GLN A 17 20.18 3.78 -1.59
CA GLN A 17 20.74 2.47 -1.25
C GLN A 17 19.84 1.36 -1.79
N HIS A 18 20.19 0.86 -2.97
CA HIS A 18 19.43 -0.18 -3.69
C HIS A 18 19.15 -1.43 -2.83
N ARG A 19 20.13 -1.86 -2.02
CA ARG A 19 19.99 -3.01 -1.12
C ARG A 19 18.92 -2.78 -0.05
N ILE A 20 18.87 -1.58 0.52
CA ILE A 20 17.85 -1.21 1.51
C ILE A 20 16.50 -1.16 0.83
N TYR A 21 16.42 -0.49 -0.33
CA TYR A 21 15.17 -0.37 -1.06
C TYR A 21 14.57 -1.75 -1.42
N LEU A 22 15.38 -2.68 -1.93
CA LEU A 22 14.94 -4.05 -2.21
C LEU A 22 14.46 -4.79 -0.94
N ALA A 23 15.09 -4.56 0.21
CA ALA A 23 14.63 -5.13 1.47
C ALA A 23 13.27 -4.57 1.90
N VAL A 24 13.05 -3.26 1.73
CA VAL A 24 11.76 -2.60 1.99
C VAL A 24 10.67 -3.14 1.06
N LEU A 25 10.95 -3.30 -0.25
CA LEU A 25 9.99 -3.88 -1.20
C LEU A 25 9.61 -5.32 -0.83
N ARG A 26 10.59 -6.13 -0.38
CA ARG A 26 10.33 -7.51 0.06
C ARG A 26 9.51 -7.54 1.35
N GLN A 27 9.78 -6.65 2.29
CA GLN A 27 8.98 -6.53 3.52
C GLN A 27 7.55 -6.12 3.21
N PHE A 28 7.36 -5.15 2.31
CA PHE A 28 6.03 -4.75 1.83
C PHE A 28 5.26 -5.93 1.24
N LEU A 29 5.90 -6.70 0.36
CA LEU A 29 5.29 -7.91 -0.20
C LEU A 29 4.98 -8.95 0.85
N ALA A 30 5.87 -9.20 1.81
CA ALA A 30 5.63 -10.18 2.86
C ALA A 30 4.35 -9.86 3.66
N GLN A 31 4.10 -8.57 3.90
CA GLN A 31 2.91 -8.08 4.59
C GLN A 31 1.65 -8.13 3.74
N TYR A 32 1.72 -7.73 2.46
CA TYR A 32 0.53 -7.48 1.63
C TYR A 32 0.32 -8.45 0.48
N GLN A 33 1.16 -9.48 0.31
CA GLN A 33 0.99 -10.49 -0.75
C GLN A 33 -0.35 -11.21 -0.70
N ASN A 34 -0.97 -11.31 0.49
CA ASN A 34 -2.27 -11.94 0.69
C ASN A 34 -3.43 -10.92 0.70
N GLY A 35 -3.17 -9.66 0.38
CA GLY A 35 -4.15 -8.58 0.42
C GLY A 35 -4.42 -8.04 1.83
N LEU A 36 -5.50 -7.24 1.95
CA LEU A 36 -5.97 -6.68 3.21
C LEU A 36 -6.91 -7.65 3.92
N ASN A 37 -6.97 -7.57 5.25
CA ASN A 37 -7.95 -8.30 6.04
C ASN A 37 -9.26 -7.52 6.11
N TYR A 38 -10.16 -7.77 5.15
CA TYR A 38 -11.44 -7.08 5.01
C TYR A 38 -12.30 -7.17 6.28
N ASP A 39 -12.43 -8.38 6.83
CA ASP A 39 -13.29 -8.62 7.97
C ASP A 39 -12.81 -7.85 9.21
N ALA A 40 -11.49 -7.86 9.46
CA ALA A 40 -10.92 -7.15 10.60
C ALA A 40 -11.08 -5.63 10.48
N MET A 41 -10.90 -5.08 9.28
CA MET A 41 -11.04 -3.63 9.03
C MET A 41 -12.50 -3.17 9.12
N LEU A 42 -13.46 -3.98 8.66
CA LEU A 42 -14.88 -3.63 8.73
C LEU A 42 -15.46 -3.80 10.14
N GLN A 43 -14.92 -4.71 10.96
CA GLN A 43 -15.41 -4.96 12.31
C GLN A 43 -14.84 -4.00 13.37
N SER A 44 -13.63 -3.46 13.17
CA SER A 44 -13.00 -2.53 14.11
C SER A 44 -12.49 -1.26 13.39
N PRO A 45 -13.13 -0.11 13.63
CA PRO A 45 -12.67 1.17 13.10
C PRO A 45 -11.24 1.52 13.52
N GLU A 46 -10.83 1.18 14.74
CA GLU A 46 -9.48 1.40 15.24
C GLU A 46 -8.45 0.56 14.49
N HIS A 47 -8.78 -0.72 14.23
CA HIS A 47 -7.92 -1.60 13.44
C HIS A 47 -7.77 -1.09 12.00
N ALA A 48 -8.88 -0.68 11.38
CA ALA A 48 -8.84 -0.11 10.04
C ALA A 48 -8.03 1.19 9.98
N GLN A 49 -8.18 2.08 10.95
CA GLN A 49 -7.36 3.29 11.02
C GLN A 49 -5.86 2.98 11.14
N LEU A 50 -5.50 1.99 11.97
CA LEU A 50 -4.11 1.56 12.10
C LEU A 50 -3.58 0.98 10.77
N GLU A 51 -4.38 0.15 10.11
CA GLU A 51 -3.99 -0.47 8.83
C GLU A 51 -3.85 0.58 7.72
N LEU A 52 -4.81 1.51 7.60
CA LEU A 52 -4.75 2.61 6.64
C LEU A 52 -3.57 3.55 6.91
N HIS A 53 -3.25 3.82 8.18
CA HIS A 53 -2.08 4.62 8.56
C HIS A 53 -0.78 3.93 8.13
N THR A 54 -0.69 2.62 8.38
CA THR A 54 0.47 1.79 8.04
C THR A 54 0.64 1.70 6.53
N LEU A 55 -0.43 1.39 5.80
CA LEU A 55 -0.46 1.32 4.34
C LEU A 55 -0.04 2.64 3.71
N LYS A 56 -0.60 3.77 4.19
CA LYS A 56 -0.21 5.11 3.75
C LYS A 56 1.30 5.33 3.85
N GLY A 57 1.88 5.05 5.01
CA GLY A 57 3.31 5.25 5.27
C GLY A 57 4.19 4.38 4.38
N LEU A 58 3.88 3.09 4.33
CA LEU A 58 4.64 2.13 3.54
C LEU A 58 4.58 2.43 2.03
N CYS A 59 3.38 2.74 1.50
CA CYS A 59 3.19 3.15 0.12
C CYS A 59 3.97 4.42 -0.22
N ALA A 60 3.99 5.41 0.68
CA ALA A 60 4.80 6.62 0.49
C ALA A 60 6.29 6.28 0.43
N THR A 61 6.79 5.43 1.34
CA THR A 61 8.20 5.02 1.37
C THR A 61 8.62 4.33 0.07
N ILE A 62 7.79 3.41 -0.47
CA ILE A 62 8.17 2.67 -1.68
C ILE A 62 7.96 3.43 -2.99
N GLY A 63 7.32 4.61 -2.95
CA GLY A 63 7.01 5.40 -4.15
C GLY A 63 5.64 5.10 -4.77
N ALA A 64 4.76 4.36 -4.08
CA ALA A 64 3.37 4.11 -4.49
C ALA A 64 2.46 5.26 -4.03
N THR A 65 2.69 6.46 -4.58
CA THR A 65 2.07 7.70 -4.08
C THR A 65 0.54 7.71 -4.20
N HIS A 66 -0.03 7.15 -5.27
CA HIS A 66 -1.47 7.14 -5.46
C HIS A 66 -2.19 6.30 -4.39
N LEU A 67 -1.76 5.05 -4.20
CA LEU A 67 -2.27 4.20 -3.11
C LEU A 67 -2.04 4.81 -1.72
N SER A 68 -0.91 5.50 -1.50
CA SER A 68 -0.66 6.25 -0.26
C SER A 68 -1.72 7.34 -0.04
N GLN A 69 -2.10 8.07 -1.09
CA GLN A 69 -3.12 9.12 -1.03
C GLN A 69 -4.53 8.55 -0.79
N LEU A 70 -4.87 7.42 -1.42
CA LEU A 70 -6.13 6.72 -1.15
C LEU A 70 -6.23 6.32 0.32
N ALA A 71 -5.19 5.64 0.84
CA ALA A 71 -5.12 5.25 2.23
C ALA A 71 -5.19 6.45 3.19
N ALA A 72 -4.53 7.57 2.84
CA ALA A 72 -4.59 8.81 3.63
C ALA A 72 -6.00 9.43 3.65
N THR A 73 -6.70 9.41 2.52
CA THR A 73 -8.06 9.94 2.40
C THR A 73 -9.02 9.10 3.23
N SER A 74 -9.00 7.78 3.04
CA SER A 74 -9.80 6.85 3.83
C SER A 74 -9.51 6.97 5.32
N PHE A 75 -8.25 7.08 5.73
CA PHE A 75 -7.85 7.25 7.13
C PHE A 75 -8.51 8.47 7.80
N GLN A 76 -8.63 9.59 7.08
CA GLN A 76 -9.15 10.84 7.63
C GLN A 76 -10.64 10.76 7.99
N HIS A 77 -11.43 10.01 7.23
CA HIS A 77 -12.89 9.97 7.39
C HIS A 77 -13.45 8.59 7.77
N TRP A 78 -12.60 7.58 7.95
CA TRP A 78 -13.03 6.18 8.13
C TRP A 78 -14.11 5.96 9.20
N THR A 79 -14.03 6.71 10.30
CA THR A 79 -14.98 6.60 11.42
C THR A 79 -16.28 7.36 11.20
N SER A 80 -16.37 8.16 10.13
CA SER A 80 -17.49 9.05 9.83
C SER A 80 -18.28 8.61 8.59
N ILE A 81 -17.75 7.68 7.80
CA ILE A 81 -18.42 7.14 6.61
C ILE A 81 -19.36 5.99 6.96
N SER A 82 -20.32 5.70 6.07
CA SER A 82 -21.21 4.56 6.25
C SER A 82 -20.48 3.24 6.03
N SER A 83 -21.02 2.13 6.55
CA SER A 83 -20.44 0.80 6.29
C SER A 83 -20.42 0.43 4.80
N ALA A 84 -21.38 0.95 4.00
CA ALA A 84 -21.40 0.74 2.56
C ALA A 84 -20.27 1.50 1.86
N ASP A 85 -20.04 2.76 2.26
CA ASP A 85 -18.94 3.57 1.71
C ASP A 85 -17.58 2.99 2.12
N ALA A 86 -17.44 2.52 3.37
CA ALA A 86 -16.22 1.86 3.84
C ALA A 86 -15.90 0.60 3.02
N GLN A 87 -16.90 -0.19 2.63
CA GLN A 87 -16.70 -1.34 1.76
C GLN A 87 -16.23 -0.93 0.36
N VAL A 88 -16.80 0.12 -0.21
CA VAL A 88 -16.40 0.65 -1.53
C VAL A 88 -14.96 1.14 -1.49
N GLU A 89 -14.60 1.94 -0.48
CA GLU A 89 -13.22 2.43 -0.33
C GLU A 89 -12.22 1.30 -0.13
N LEU A 90 -12.56 0.32 0.69
CA LEU A 90 -11.70 -0.85 0.92
C LEU A 90 -11.51 -1.66 -0.36
N SER A 91 -12.56 -1.83 -1.16
CA SER A 91 -12.46 -2.50 -2.46
C SER A 91 -11.50 -1.77 -3.39
N ASN A 92 -11.63 -0.45 -3.50
CA ASN A 92 -10.76 0.36 -4.35
C ASN A 92 -9.29 0.27 -3.92
N ILE A 93 -9.03 0.37 -2.61
CA ILE A 93 -7.67 0.23 -2.05
C ILE A 93 -7.10 -1.16 -2.33
N ALA A 94 -7.89 -2.21 -2.15
CA ALA A 94 -7.43 -3.59 -2.32
C ALA A 94 -7.18 -3.96 -3.78
N GLU A 95 -7.98 -3.45 -4.72
CA GLU A 95 -7.74 -3.61 -6.16
C GLU A 95 -6.40 -2.99 -6.56
N GLU A 96 -6.15 -1.76 -6.11
CA GLU A 96 -4.89 -1.08 -6.41
C GLU A 96 -3.70 -1.72 -5.69
N LEU A 97 -3.86 -2.17 -4.45
CA LEU A 97 -2.84 -2.92 -3.72
C LEU A 97 -2.48 -4.21 -4.46
N THR A 98 -3.47 -4.93 -4.99
CA THR A 98 -3.26 -6.17 -5.74
C THR A 98 -2.45 -5.90 -7.02
N ALA A 99 -2.80 -4.85 -7.75
CA ALA A 99 -2.06 -4.43 -8.93
C ALA A 99 -0.62 -4.03 -8.59
N LEU A 100 -0.42 -3.29 -7.49
CA LEU A 100 0.90 -2.90 -7.00
C LEU A 100 1.75 -4.12 -6.59
N VAL A 101 1.17 -5.07 -5.86
CA VAL A 101 1.84 -6.32 -5.46
C VAL A 101 2.35 -7.08 -6.67
N GLN A 102 1.55 -7.19 -7.74
CA GLN A 102 1.97 -7.84 -8.98
C GLN A 102 3.18 -7.12 -9.61
N VAL A 103 3.13 -5.78 -9.72
CA VAL A 103 4.23 -4.97 -10.25
C VAL A 103 5.51 -5.17 -9.43
N LEU A 104 5.41 -5.18 -8.11
CA LEU A 104 6.56 -5.39 -7.22
C LEU A 104 7.16 -6.79 -7.36
N GLN A 105 6.32 -7.81 -7.49
CA GLN A 105 6.79 -9.18 -7.71
C GLN A 105 7.57 -9.31 -9.02
N ASP A 106 7.09 -8.70 -10.10
CA ASP A 106 7.75 -8.75 -11.40
C ASP A 106 9.06 -7.95 -11.41
N TYR A 107 9.06 -6.78 -10.76
CA TYR A 107 10.27 -5.99 -10.56
C TYR A 107 11.35 -6.76 -9.79
N LEU A 108 11.00 -7.40 -8.68
CA LEU A 108 11.95 -8.16 -7.86
C LEU A 108 12.46 -9.43 -8.53
N LYS A 109 11.65 -10.08 -9.38
CA LYS A 109 12.11 -11.20 -10.23
C LYS A 109 13.16 -10.72 -11.23
N SER A 110 12.91 -9.60 -11.90
CA SER A 110 13.86 -9.03 -12.88
C SER A 110 15.15 -8.52 -12.24
N SER A 111 15.09 -8.04 -10.98
CA SER A 111 16.25 -7.51 -10.24
C SER A 111 17.12 -8.58 -9.58
N ASN A 112 16.67 -9.85 -9.55
CA ASN A 112 17.44 -10.98 -9.02
C ASN A 112 18.13 -11.80 -10.14
N CYS A 113 18.05 -11.35 -11.39
CA CYS A 113 18.74 -11.95 -12.55
C CYS A 113 20.04 -11.21 -12.87
#